data_AF-U6DTM6-F1
#
_entry.id   AF-U6DTM6-F1
#
_cell.length_a   1.000
_cell.length_b   1.000
_cell.length_c   1.000
_cell.angle_alpha   90.00
_cell.angle_beta   90.00
_cell.angle_gamma   90.00
#
_symmetry.space_group_name_H-M   'P 1'
#
loop_
_entity.id
_entity.type
_entity.pdbx_description
1 polymer ?
#
loop_
_entity_poly.entity_id
_entity_poly.type
_entity_poly.pdbx_seq_one_letter_code
_entity_poly.pdbx_strand_id
1 'polypeptide(L)'
;SPYQARVFATPGPGPPPLQLPRRRRYTLTPARLRWDHFNLTYRILSFPRNLLSPSETRRGLATAFRMWSDVSPFSFREVAPEQPSDLRIGFYPVNHTDCLVSAVHHCFDGPTGELAHAFFPPHGGIHFDDSEYWVLGPTRYSWKKGVWLTDLVHVAAHEIGHALGLMHSQHGRALMHLNATLRGWKTLSQDELWGLHRLYGCLDRLFVCTSWARRGFCDTRRRLMKRLCPSSCDFCYEFPFPTVAATAPPPRTKTRLVPEGRNVTFRCGQKILHKKGKVYWYKDQEPLEFSYPGYLALGEAHLSIIANAINEGTYTCVVRRRQRVLSTYSWRVRVRG
;
A
#
# COMPACT_ATOMS: atom_id res chain seq x y z
N SER A 1 68.08 -16.54 34.60
CA SER A 1 66.65 -16.52 34.97
C SER A 1 66.29 -15.08 35.28
N PRO A 2 65.35 -14.43 34.57
CA PRO A 2 63.94 -14.82 34.58
C PRO A 2 63.19 -14.73 33.22
N TYR A 3 62.12 -15.54 33.14
CA TYR A 3 60.84 -15.40 32.45
C TYR A 3 60.65 -14.29 31.36
N GLN A 4 60.47 -14.72 30.11
CA GLN A 4 59.70 -13.97 29.09
C GLN A 4 58.32 -14.62 28.92
N ALA A 5 57.27 -13.89 29.29
CA ALA A 5 55.89 -14.27 29.05
C ALA A 5 55.52 -14.02 27.57
N ARG A 6 54.97 -15.04 26.90
CA ARG A 6 54.35 -14.90 25.57
C ARG A 6 53.04 -14.12 25.71
N VAL A 7 52.99 -12.93 25.11
CA VAL A 7 51.75 -12.17 24.92
C VAL A 7 51.03 -12.75 23.71
N PHE A 8 49.86 -13.36 23.92
CA PHE A 8 48.94 -13.72 22.86
C PHE A 8 48.27 -12.45 22.34
N ALA A 9 48.53 -12.10 21.08
CA ALA A 9 47.83 -11.02 20.39
C ALA A 9 46.37 -11.43 20.16
N THR A 10 45.44 -10.66 20.70
CA THR A 10 44.01 -10.75 20.38
C THR A 10 43.78 -10.27 18.94
N PRO A 11 42.97 -10.96 18.12
CA PRO A 11 42.64 -10.45 16.79
C PRO A 11 41.76 -9.20 16.95
N GLY A 12 42.20 -8.08 16.39
CA GLY A 12 41.41 -6.85 16.35
C GLY A 12 40.08 -7.02 15.62
N PRO A 13 39.08 -6.16 15.89
CA PRO A 13 37.78 -6.25 15.24
C PRO A 13 37.95 -6.02 13.73
N GLY A 14 37.52 -7.02 12.95
CA GLY A 14 37.53 -6.93 11.49
C GLY A 14 36.68 -5.76 10.98
N PRO A 15 36.91 -5.31 9.73
CA PRO A 15 36.17 -4.20 9.14
C PRO A 15 34.66 -4.49 9.17
N PRO A 16 33.82 -3.46 9.41
CA PRO A 16 32.38 -3.65 9.48
C PRO A 16 31.87 -4.21 8.14
N PRO A 17 30.94 -5.17 8.15
CA PRO A 17 30.40 -5.73 6.92
C PRO A 17 29.75 -4.63 6.09
N LEU A 18 30.07 -4.62 4.79
CA LEU A 18 29.44 -3.77 3.77
C LEU A 18 27.91 -3.85 3.93
N GLN A 19 27.30 -2.74 4.34
CA GLN A 19 25.86 -2.67 4.55
C GLN A 19 25.14 -2.89 3.21
N LEU A 20 24.52 -4.05 3.04
CA LEU A 20 23.59 -4.30 1.93
C LEU A 20 22.49 -3.22 1.94
N PRO A 21 22.08 -2.70 0.78
CA PRO A 21 21.01 -1.70 0.71
C PRO A 21 19.75 -2.23 1.40
N ARG A 22 19.25 -1.41 2.33
CA ARG A 22 18.12 -1.72 3.22
C ARG A 22 16.85 -2.03 2.43
N ARG A 23 16.15 -3.10 2.83
CA ARG A 23 14.85 -3.48 2.28
C ARG A 23 13.79 -2.45 2.68
N ARG A 24 13.27 -1.68 1.71
CA ARG A 24 12.27 -0.62 1.93
C ARG A 24 10.92 -1.29 2.28
N ARG A 25 10.32 -0.93 3.43
CA ARG A 25 9.04 -1.51 3.92
C ARG A 25 7.81 -0.67 3.61
N TYR A 26 8.01 0.54 3.10
CA TYR A 26 7.00 1.59 3.00
C TYR A 26 6.31 1.66 1.63
N THR A 27 5.11 2.22 1.64
CA THR A 27 4.12 2.30 0.56
C THR A 27 4.43 3.35 -0.51
N LEU A 28 5.49 3.21 -1.30
CA LEU A 28 5.77 4.18 -2.39
C LEU A 28 5.61 3.55 -3.76
N THR A 29 4.87 4.21 -4.66
CA THR A 29 4.94 3.85 -6.07
C THR A 29 6.39 3.91 -6.60
N PRO A 30 6.76 3.04 -7.55
CA PRO A 30 8.07 2.98 -8.21
C PRO A 30 8.51 4.30 -8.80
N ALA A 31 7.60 4.89 -9.58
CA ALA A 31 7.78 6.16 -10.25
C ALA A 31 7.58 7.33 -9.28
N ARG A 32 7.26 7.07 -8.00
CA ARG A 32 6.95 8.07 -6.97
C ARG A 32 5.95 9.10 -7.46
N LEU A 33 4.91 8.59 -8.12
CA LEU A 33 3.79 9.37 -8.61
C LEU A 33 3.19 10.13 -7.43
N ARG A 34 3.17 11.45 -7.55
CA ARG A 34 2.77 12.36 -6.49
C ARG A 34 2.11 13.60 -7.08
N TRP A 35 1.27 14.25 -6.29
CA TRP A 35 0.82 15.60 -6.57
C TRP A 35 1.94 16.61 -6.33
N ASP A 36 1.92 17.71 -7.07
CA ASP A 36 2.84 18.85 -6.91
C ASP A 36 2.28 19.94 -5.99
N HIS A 37 1.03 19.79 -5.55
CA HIS A 37 0.34 20.68 -4.64
C HIS A 37 -0.45 19.90 -3.58
N PHE A 38 -0.80 20.59 -2.48
CA PHE A 38 -1.48 19.99 -1.33
C PHE A 38 -2.98 20.30 -1.25
N ASN A 39 -3.46 21.30 -1.98
CA ASN A 39 -4.85 21.71 -1.96
C ASN A 39 -5.62 20.98 -3.06
N LEU A 40 -5.96 19.73 -2.81
CA LEU A 40 -6.63 18.87 -3.78
C LEU A 40 -8.13 19.14 -3.79
N THR A 41 -8.70 19.15 -4.99
CA THR A 41 -10.14 19.21 -5.22
C THR A 41 -10.68 17.83 -5.60
N TYR A 42 -11.89 17.51 -5.17
CA TYR A 42 -12.56 16.28 -5.58
C TYR A 42 -13.99 16.54 -6.02
N ARG A 43 -14.52 15.69 -6.91
CA ARG A 43 -15.94 15.69 -7.27
C ARG A 43 -16.48 14.28 -7.26
N ILE A 44 -17.76 14.17 -6.93
CA ILE A 44 -18.50 12.90 -6.90
C ILE A 44 -19.35 12.81 -8.16
N LEU A 45 -19.04 11.85 -9.01
CA LEU A 45 -19.67 11.64 -10.32
C LEU A 45 -20.96 10.82 -10.21
N SER A 46 -21.02 9.90 -9.25
CA SER A 46 -22.18 9.06 -8.99
C SER A 46 -22.21 8.65 -7.52
N PHE A 47 -23.36 8.14 -7.08
CA PHE A 47 -23.61 7.71 -5.70
C PHE A 47 -24.05 6.23 -5.68
N PRO A 48 -23.79 5.50 -4.59
CA PRO A 48 -24.21 4.11 -4.49
C PRO A 48 -25.74 4.01 -4.54
N ARG A 49 -26.27 3.01 -5.27
CA ARG A 49 -27.72 2.87 -5.47
C ARG A 49 -28.45 2.07 -4.39
N ASN A 50 -27.72 1.36 -3.54
CA ASN A 50 -28.31 0.33 -2.67
C ASN A 50 -28.84 0.84 -1.32
N LEU A 51 -27.94 1.31 -0.44
CA LEU A 51 -28.27 1.53 0.98
C LEU A 51 -27.94 2.93 1.52
N LEU A 52 -26.98 3.65 0.91
CA LEU A 52 -26.57 4.97 1.37
C LEU A 52 -27.22 6.05 0.50
N SER A 53 -27.76 7.07 1.15
CA SER A 53 -28.17 8.29 0.44
C SER A 53 -26.96 9.15 0.06
N PRO A 54 -27.08 10.07 -0.93
CA PRO A 54 -25.99 10.94 -1.34
C PRO A 54 -25.36 11.77 -0.21
N SER A 55 -26.16 12.19 0.78
CA SER A 55 -25.66 12.92 1.95
C SER A 55 -24.80 12.05 2.86
N GLU A 56 -25.18 10.79 3.04
CA GLU A 56 -24.43 9.81 3.83
C GLU A 56 -23.14 9.41 3.14
N THR A 57 -23.17 9.21 1.82
CA THR A 57 -21.98 8.96 1.01
C THR A 57 -20.98 10.11 1.13
N ARG A 58 -21.43 11.37 0.97
CA ARG A 58 -20.59 12.56 1.19
C ARG A 58 -19.98 12.58 2.58
N ARG A 59 -20.77 12.28 3.62
CA ARG A 59 -20.29 12.20 5.00
C ARG A 59 -19.22 11.12 5.18
N GLY A 60 -19.39 9.96 4.54
CA GLY A 60 -18.42 8.88 4.53
C GLY A 60 -17.10 9.30 3.88
N LEU A 61 -17.16 9.81 2.66
CA LEU A 61 -15.99 10.29 1.91
C LEU A 61 -15.26 11.42 2.63
N ALA A 62 -15.99 12.40 3.18
CA ALA A 62 -15.40 13.48 3.97
C ALA A 62 -14.72 12.98 5.25
N THR A 63 -15.16 11.84 5.80
CA THR A 63 -14.49 11.20 6.94
C THR A 63 -13.19 10.52 6.50
N ALA A 64 -13.21 9.83 5.35
CA ALA A 64 -12.02 9.20 4.78
C ALA A 64 -10.94 10.23 4.38
N PHE A 65 -11.31 11.33 3.73
CA PHE A 65 -10.41 12.44 3.44
C PHE A 65 -9.81 13.06 4.70
N ARG A 66 -10.61 13.20 5.76
CA ARG A 66 -10.14 13.73 7.04
C ARG A 66 -9.03 12.89 7.65
N MET A 67 -9.08 11.57 7.52
CA MET A 67 -8.01 10.68 8.02
C MET A 67 -6.64 11.08 7.43
N TRP A 68 -6.59 11.41 6.14
CA TRP A 68 -5.37 11.82 5.45
C TRP A 68 -4.98 13.26 5.74
N SER A 69 -5.93 14.20 5.72
CA SER A 69 -5.64 15.61 6.05
C SER A 69 -5.24 15.78 7.52
N ASP A 70 -5.67 14.89 8.42
CA ASP A 70 -5.30 14.94 9.85
C ASP A 70 -3.85 14.55 10.13
N VAL A 71 -3.16 13.92 9.18
CA VAL A 71 -1.75 13.51 9.32
C VAL A 71 -0.79 14.03 8.24
N SER A 72 -1.29 14.76 7.25
CA SER A 72 -0.49 15.34 6.16
C SER A 72 -0.78 16.83 5.95
N PRO A 73 -0.03 17.53 5.08
CA PRO A 73 -0.35 18.91 4.69
C PRO A 73 -1.52 19.02 3.70
N PHE A 74 -2.09 17.89 3.25
CA PHE A 74 -3.17 17.90 2.27
C PHE A 74 -4.44 18.53 2.82
N SER A 75 -5.10 19.31 1.98
CA SER A 75 -6.47 19.75 2.16
C SER A 75 -7.32 19.24 0.99
N PHE A 76 -8.59 18.92 1.28
CA PHE A 76 -9.50 18.34 0.31
C PHE A 76 -10.78 19.17 0.26
N ARG A 77 -11.20 19.56 -0.94
CA ARG A 77 -12.43 20.35 -1.14
C ARG A 77 -13.30 19.72 -2.21
N GLU A 78 -14.56 19.44 -1.87
CA GLU A 78 -15.57 19.05 -2.85
C GLU A 78 -15.88 20.23 -3.77
N VAL A 79 -15.92 19.98 -5.08
CA VAL A 79 -16.36 20.95 -6.10
C VAL A 79 -17.62 20.45 -6.79
N ALA A 80 -18.30 21.37 -7.49
CA ALA A 80 -19.51 21.02 -8.26
C ALA A 80 -19.18 19.98 -9.36
N PRO A 81 -20.12 19.09 -9.73
CA PRO A 81 -19.88 18.02 -10.70
C PRO A 81 -19.33 18.51 -12.06
N GLU A 82 -19.71 19.71 -12.48
CA GLU A 82 -19.35 20.31 -13.76
C GLU A 82 -17.93 20.90 -13.75
N GLN A 83 -17.39 21.19 -12.55
CA GLN A 83 -16.05 21.75 -12.41
C GLN A 83 -14.98 20.65 -12.55
N PRO A 84 -13.82 20.95 -13.16
CA PRO A 84 -12.69 20.04 -13.13
C PRO A 84 -12.20 19.84 -11.69
N SER A 85 -11.65 18.66 -11.41
CA SER A 85 -11.10 18.31 -10.10
C SER A 85 -9.89 17.39 -10.24
N ASP A 86 -9.02 17.40 -9.22
CA ASP A 86 -7.85 16.52 -9.15
C ASP A 86 -8.27 15.07 -8.93
N LEU A 87 -9.23 14.86 -8.03
CA LEU A 87 -9.76 13.55 -7.69
C LEU A 87 -11.19 13.39 -8.23
N ARG A 88 -11.47 12.24 -8.84
CA ARG A 88 -12.79 11.93 -9.44
C ARG A 88 -13.30 10.65 -8.82
N ILE A 89 -14.42 10.75 -8.10
CA ILE A 89 -14.96 9.64 -7.33
C ILE A 89 -16.28 9.20 -7.95
N GLY A 90 -16.46 7.89 -8.20
CA GLY A 90 -17.73 7.37 -8.69
C GLY A 90 -17.99 5.94 -8.23
N PHE A 91 -19.27 5.60 -8.18
CA PHE A 91 -19.80 4.26 -7.97
C PHE A 91 -20.31 3.75 -9.31
N TYR A 92 -19.78 2.60 -9.74
CA TYR A 92 -20.00 2.10 -11.09
C TYR A 92 -20.48 0.66 -11.10
N PRO A 93 -21.30 0.27 -12.10
CA PRO A 93 -21.58 -1.14 -12.35
C PRO A 93 -20.31 -1.86 -12.83
N VAL A 94 -20.38 -3.19 -12.92
CA VAL A 94 -19.34 -4.08 -13.47
C VAL A 94 -18.61 -3.48 -14.67
N ASN A 95 -19.33 -3.27 -15.78
CA ASN A 95 -18.77 -2.62 -16.96
C ASN A 95 -18.83 -1.10 -16.80
N HIS A 96 -17.67 -0.47 -16.72
CA HIS A 96 -17.58 0.96 -16.50
C HIS A 96 -16.45 1.62 -17.27
N THR A 97 -16.70 2.86 -17.71
CA THR A 97 -15.70 3.71 -18.39
C THR A 97 -15.00 2.98 -19.55
N ASP A 98 -13.67 2.86 -19.52
CA ASP A 98 -12.83 2.20 -20.54
C ASP A 98 -12.42 0.76 -20.16
N CYS A 99 -13.04 0.15 -19.14
CA CYS A 99 -12.55 -1.10 -18.55
C CYS A 99 -12.54 -2.31 -19.50
N LEU A 100 -13.37 -2.30 -20.55
CA LEU A 100 -13.42 -3.39 -21.55
C LEU A 100 -12.29 -3.32 -22.57
N VAL A 101 -11.67 -2.15 -22.73
CA VAL A 101 -10.64 -1.89 -23.75
C VAL A 101 -9.28 -1.53 -23.15
N SER A 102 -9.25 -1.20 -21.86
CA SER A 102 -8.05 -0.80 -21.16
C SER A 102 -7.33 -2.01 -20.56
N ALA A 103 -6.04 -2.16 -20.89
CA ALA A 103 -5.21 -3.21 -20.31
C ALA A 103 -4.79 -2.94 -18.84
N VAL A 104 -5.04 -1.71 -18.35
CA VAL A 104 -4.64 -1.23 -17.02
C VAL A 104 -5.81 -0.72 -16.19
N HIS A 105 -7.03 -0.92 -16.68
CA HIS A 105 -8.25 -0.63 -15.96
C HIS A 105 -9.21 -1.78 -16.21
N HIS A 106 -9.40 -2.61 -15.20
CA HIS A 106 -10.25 -3.80 -15.29
C HIS A 106 -11.66 -3.48 -14.81
N CYS A 107 -12.64 -4.28 -15.25
CA CYS A 107 -14.03 -4.14 -14.84
C CYS A 107 -14.23 -4.79 -13.46
N PHE A 108 -15.26 -4.36 -12.71
CA PHE A 108 -15.58 -5.01 -11.44
C PHE A 108 -16.16 -6.40 -11.64
N ASP A 109 -16.18 -7.21 -10.58
CA ASP A 109 -16.60 -8.61 -10.60
C ASP A 109 -17.93 -8.88 -9.85
N GLY A 110 -18.53 -7.84 -9.28
CA GLY A 110 -19.78 -7.92 -8.54
C GLY A 110 -19.55 -8.18 -7.05
N PRO A 111 -20.57 -8.63 -6.31
CA PRO A 111 -20.52 -8.63 -4.84
C PRO A 111 -19.38 -9.46 -4.25
N THR A 112 -18.78 -8.97 -3.17
CA THR A 112 -17.75 -9.53 -2.28
C THR A 112 -16.34 -9.69 -2.86
N GLY A 113 -16.15 -9.43 -4.15
CA GLY A 113 -14.87 -9.50 -4.84
C GLY A 113 -14.08 -8.21 -4.68
N GLU A 114 -13.87 -7.52 -5.79
CA GLU A 114 -13.21 -6.23 -5.80
C GLU A 114 -14.15 -5.09 -5.38
N LEU A 115 -13.82 -4.48 -4.24
CA LEU A 115 -14.67 -3.46 -3.64
C LEU A 115 -14.53 -2.10 -4.35
N ALA A 116 -13.30 -1.76 -4.76
CA ALA A 116 -12.95 -0.48 -5.36
C ALA A 116 -11.54 -0.56 -5.96
N HIS A 117 -11.20 0.41 -6.82
CA HIS A 117 -9.83 0.70 -7.22
C HIS A 117 -9.58 2.19 -7.38
N ALA A 118 -8.30 2.57 -7.37
CA ALA A 118 -7.88 3.94 -7.57
C ALA A 118 -6.66 4.05 -8.48
N PHE A 119 -6.61 5.20 -9.16
CA PHE A 119 -5.49 5.58 -10.02
C PHE A 119 -4.57 6.53 -9.27
N PHE A 120 -3.27 6.28 -9.40
CA PHE A 120 -2.23 7.11 -8.82
C PHE A 120 -2.22 8.53 -9.41
N PRO A 121 -1.57 9.50 -8.73
CA PRO A 121 -1.35 10.84 -9.28
C PRO A 121 -0.64 10.79 -10.66
N PRO A 122 -0.90 11.74 -11.56
CA PRO A 122 -1.87 12.82 -11.47
C PRO A 122 -3.28 12.41 -11.96
N HIS A 123 -3.56 11.12 -12.12
CA HIS A 123 -4.85 10.68 -12.65
C HIS A 123 -5.98 10.78 -11.61
N GLY A 124 -5.77 10.34 -10.37
CA GLY A 124 -6.69 10.64 -9.25
C GLY A 124 -8.12 10.10 -9.36
N GLY A 125 -8.39 9.16 -10.27
CA GLY A 125 -9.68 8.48 -10.34
C GLY A 125 -9.84 7.49 -9.18
N ILE A 126 -11.01 7.40 -8.59
CA ILE A 126 -11.37 6.43 -7.55
C ILE A 126 -12.75 5.86 -7.92
N HIS A 127 -12.80 4.56 -8.23
CA HIS A 127 -14.04 3.89 -8.61
C HIS A 127 -14.39 2.86 -7.54
N PHE A 128 -15.66 2.86 -7.12
CA PHE A 128 -16.24 1.89 -6.19
C PHE A 128 -17.19 0.97 -6.96
N ASP A 129 -17.20 -0.33 -6.64
CA ASP A 129 -18.19 -1.25 -7.21
C ASP A 129 -19.57 -0.96 -6.60
N ASP A 130 -20.52 -0.57 -7.43
CA ASP A 130 -21.91 -0.29 -7.04
C ASP A 130 -22.73 -1.57 -6.82
N SER A 131 -22.17 -2.74 -7.14
CA SER A 131 -22.72 -4.05 -6.77
C SER A 131 -22.54 -4.36 -5.28
N GLU A 132 -21.66 -3.63 -4.60
CA GLU A 132 -21.42 -3.77 -3.16
C GLU A 132 -22.51 -3.10 -2.31
N TYR A 133 -22.70 -3.63 -1.10
CA TYR A 133 -23.64 -3.08 -0.13
C TYR A 133 -22.94 -2.14 0.84
N TRP A 134 -22.70 -0.91 0.38
CA TRP A 134 -22.03 0.14 1.15
C TRP A 134 -22.81 0.55 2.40
N VAL A 135 -22.10 0.70 3.51
CA VAL A 135 -22.64 1.22 4.78
C VAL A 135 -21.63 2.16 5.44
N LEU A 136 -22.13 3.00 6.35
CA LEU A 136 -21.28 3.75 7.28
C LEU A 136 -21.18 2.98 8.59
N GLY A 137 -20.08 2.24 8.76
CA GLY A 137 -19.89 1.37 9.92
C GLY A 137 -19.09 0.13 9.55
N PRO A 138 -18.64 -0.65 10.55
CA PRO A 138 -17.75 -1.78 10.32
C PRO A 138 -18.33 -2.81 9.37
N THR A 139 -17.46 -3.34 8.50
CA THR A 139 -17.80 -4.41 7.57
C THR A 139 -18.32 -5.63 8.34
N ARG A 140 -19.46 -6.17 7.92
CA ARG A 140 -20.12 -7.30 8.60
C ARG A 140 -21.10 -8.02 7.69
N TYR A 141 -21.34 -9.30 7.95
CA TYR A 141 -22.36 -10.06 7.24
C TYR A 141 -23.77 -9.75 7.75
N SER A 142 -24.72 -9.55 6.84
CA SER A 142 -26.12 -9.33 7.16
C SER A 142 -26.95 -10.57 6.83
N TRP A 143 -27.19 -11.41 7.84
CA TRP A 143 -28.01 -12.63 7.71
C TRP A 143 -29.40 -12.39 7.11
N LYS A 144 -30.03 -11.24 7.43
CA LYS A 144 -31.35 -10.87 6.87
C LYS A 144 -31.33 -10.65 5.35
N LYS A 145 -30.20 -10.19 4.80
CA LYS A 145 -30.05 -9.87 3.37
C LYS A 145 -29.21 -10.91 2.62
N GLY A 146 -28.52 -11.81 3.33
CA GLY A 146 -27.62 -12.78 2.73
C GLY A 146 -26.34 -12.19 2.12
N VAL A 147 -25.97 -10.96 2.46
CA VAL A 147 -24.85 -10.21 1.84
C VAL A 147 -23.91 -9.60 2.88
N TRP A 148 -22.67 -9.33 2.47
CA TRP A 148 -21.74 -8.51 3.25
C TRP A 148 -22.09 -7.03 3.12
N LEU A 149 -22.08 -6.33 4.24
CA LEU A 149 -22.21 -4.89 4.30
C LEU A 149 -20.81 -4.30 4.47
N THR A 150 -20.40 -3.43 3.56
CA THR A 150 -19.00 -2.99 3.40
C THR A 150 -18.80 -1.57 3.92
N ASP A 151 -17.79 -1.36 4.77
CA ASP A 151 -17.47 -0.05 5.37
C ASP A 151 -16.92 0.93 4.31
N LEU A 152 -17.75 1.85 3.84
CA LEU A 152 -17.35 2.84 2.83
C LEU A 152 -16.18 3.70 3.29
N VAL A 153 -16.13 4.08 4.57
CA VAL A 153 -15.06 4.96 5.08
C VAL A 153 -13.72 4.26 5.01
N HIS A 154 -13.68 2.97 5.37
CA HIS A 154 -12.46 2.18 5.33
C HIS A 154 -11.94 2.05 3.89
N VAL A 155 -12.80 1.55 2.98
CA VAL A 155 -12.40 1.34 1.58
C VAL A 155 -12.00 2.66 0.93
N ALA A 156 -12.79 3.72 1.12
CA ALA A 156 -12.44 5.04 0.59
C ALA A 156 -11.11 5.55 1.14
N ALA A 157 -10.82 5.35 2.43
CA ALA A 157 -9.55 5.79 2.99
C ALA A 157 -8.37 5.01 2.36
N HIS A 158 -8.53 3.71 2.08
CA HIS A 158 -7.54 2.91 1.37
C HIS A 158 -7.30 3.46 -0.04
N GLU A 159 -8.35 3.63 -0.83
CA GLU A 159 -8.26 4.13 -2.20
C GLU A 159 -7.72 5.56 -2.30
N ILE A 160 -8.05 6.42 -1.34
CA ILE A 160 -7.45 7.76 -1.26
C ILE A 160 -5.94 7.65 -1.03
N GLY A 161 -5.45 6.67 -0.27
CA GLY A 161 -4.01 6.44 -0.13
C GLY A 161 -3.32 6.16 -1.46
N HIS A 162 -3.94 5.33 -2.31
CA HIS A 162 -3.49 5.12 -3.70
C HIS A 162 -3.54 6.42 -4.52
N ALA A 163 -4.64 7.17 -4.45
CA ALA A 163 -4.77 8.45 -5.12
C ALA A 163 -3.80 9.53 -4.60
N LEU A 164 -3.19 9.33 -3.42
CA LEU A 164 -2.09 10.14 -2.89
C LEU A 164 -0.70 9.57 -3.23
N GLY A 165 -0.60 8.49 -4.00
CA GLY A 165 0.68 7.93 -4.43
C GLY A 165 1.20 6.76 -3.59
N LEU A 166 0.44 6.31 -2.59
CA LEU A 166 0.84 5.21 -1.72
C LEU A 166 0.49 3.85 -2.31
N MET A 167 1.42 2.90 -2.27
CA MET A 167 1.17 1.52 -2.69
C MET A 167 0.64 0.65 -1.53
N HIS A 168 0.26 -0.60 -1.82
CA HIS A 168 0.03 -1.59 -0.77
C HIS A 168 1.22 -1.77 0.18
N SER A 169 0.93 -1.81 1.48
CA SER A 169 1.86 -2.11 2.57
C SER A 169 1.94 -3.62 2.81
N GLN A 170 3.13 -4.10 3.21
CA GLN A 170 3.32 -5.45 3.74
C GLN A 170 3.02 -5.54 5.25
N HIS A 171 2.70 -4.42 5.90
CA HIS A 171 2.37 -4.43 7.31
C HIS A 171 0.91 -4.87 7.49
N GLY A 172 0.68 -6.06 8.05
CA GLY A 172 -0.66 -6.65 8.19
C GLY A 172 -1.70 -5.85 9.01
N ARG A 173 -1.31 -4.72 9.60
CA ARG A 173 -2.19 -3.79 10.34
C ARG A 173 -2.27 -2.39 9.69
N ALA A 174 -1.61 -2.20 8.55
CA ALA A 174 -1.71 -0.98 7.77
C ALA A 174 -3.11 -0.87 7.14
N LEU A 175 -3.61 0.36 7.02
CA LEU A 175 -4.79 0.67 6.22
C LEU A 175 -4.52 0.34 4.76
N MET A 176 -3.30 0.62 4.27
CA MET A 176 -2.86 0.29 2.92
C MET A 176 -2.48 -1.20 2.75
N HIS A 177 -2.78 -2.07 3.71
CA HIS A 177 -2.57 -3.50 3.50
C HIS A 177 -3.64 -4.05 2.55
N LEU A 178 -3.28 -4.99 1.68
CA LEU A 178 -4.21 -5.58 0.71
C LEU A 178 -5.51 -6.11 1.35
N ASN A 179 -5.37 -6.81 2.48
CA ASN A 179 -6.51 -7.39 3.20
C ASN A 179 -7.03 -6.51 4.36
N ALA A 180 -6.84 -5.18 4.30
CA ALA A 180 -7.19 -4.28 5.40
C ALA A 180 -8.70 -4.28 5.71
N THR A 181 -9.54 -4.36 4.67
CA THR A 181 -11.01 -4.31 4.74
C THR A 181 -11.61 -5.47 5.53
N LEU A 182 -11.00 -6.67 5.44
CA LEU A 182 -11.37 -7.86 6.21
C LEU A 182 -11.01 -7.76 7.70
N ARG A 183 -10.06 -6.88 8.06
CA ARG A 183 -9.52 -6.79 9.42
C ARG A 183 -10.04 -5.59 10.22
N GLY A 184 -10.73 -4.65 9.56
CA GLY A 184 -11.43 -3.55 10.23
C GLY A 184 -10.51 -2.49 10.87
N TRP A 185 -9.25 -2.40 10.47
CA TRP A 185 -8.32 -1.38 10.97
C TRP A 185 -8.68 0.02 10.44
N LYS A 186 -8.96 0.97 11.33
CA LYS A 186 -9.46 2.31 10.94
C LYS A 186 -8.45 3.44 11.13
N THR A 187 -7.25 3.13 11.58
CA THR A 187 -6.22 4.13 11.88
C THR A 187 -5.07 3.99 10.90
N LEU A 188 -4.60 5.11 10.37
CA LEU A 188 -3.36 5.14 9.58
C LEU A 188 -2.21 4.61 10.42
N SER A 189 -1.49 3.63 9.88
CA SER A 189 -0.32 3.08 10.55
C SER A 189 0.91 3.94 10.28
N GLN A 190 1.99 3.59 10.95
CA GLN A 190 3.25 4.30 10.78
C GLN A 190 3.81 4.16 9.35
N ASP A 191 3.48 3.07 8.65
CA ASP A 191 3.98 2.79 7.31
C ASP A 191 3.43 3.80 6.28
N GLU A 192 2.16 4.17 6.39
CA GLU A 192 1.53 5.20 5.57
C GLU A 192 2.13 6.58 5.82
N LEU A 193 2.39 6.93 7.08
CA LEU A 193 3.01 8.21 7.44
C LEU A 193 4.40 8.34 6.81
N TRP A 194 5.20 7.26 6.86
CA TRP A 194 6.51 7.26 6.20
C TRP A 194 6.42 7.33 4.69
N GLY A 195 5.45 6.64 4.08
CA GLY A 195 5.16 6.75 2.65
C GLY A 195 4.88 8.21 2.26
N LEU A 196 3.96 8.86 2.96
CA LEU A 196 3.63 10.27 2.72
C LEU A 196 4.82 11.19 2.92
N HIS A 197 5.53 11.08 4.05
CA HIS A 197 6.71 11.91 4.30
C HIS A 197 7.80 11.74 3.24
N ARG A 198 7.87 10.57 2.59
CA ARG A 198 8.87 10.33 1.55
C ARG A 198 8.46 10.81 0.17
N LEU A 199 7.16 10.92 -0.12
CA LEU A 199 6.66 11.56 -1.36
C LEU A 199 6.61 13.08 -1.25
N TYR A 200 6.16 13.57 -0.10
CA TYR A 200 5.74 14.94 0.07
C TYR A 200 6.58 15.74 1.07
N GLY A 201 7.50 15.08 1.78
CA GLY A 201 8.24 15.69 2.88
C GLY A 201 7.47 15.63 4.20
N CYS A 202 8.19 15.84 5.29
CA CYS A 202 7.59 16.07 6.59
C CYS A 202 7.56 17.57 6.85
N LEU A 203 6.35 18.14 6.90
CA LEU A 203 6.13 19.58 6.96
C LEU A 203 5.34 19.95 8.21
N ASP A 204 5.65 21.12 8.75
CA ASP A 204 4.84 21.76 9.78
C ASP A 204 3.56 22.32 9.18
N ARG A 205 2.49 22.25 9.95
CA ARG A 205 1.16 22.77 9.55
C ARG A 205 0.98 24.23 9.88
N LEU A 206 1.72 24.72 10.87
CA LEU A 206 1.60 26.08 11.36
C LEU A 206 2.93 26.81 11.21
N PHE A 207 2.88 28.04 10.74
CA PHE A 207 4.08 28.88 10.61
C PHE A 207 4.76 29.16 11.97
N VAL A 208 4.00 29.10 13.08
CA VAL A 208 4.51 29.35 14.45
C VAL A 208 5.31 28.18 15.04
N CYS A 209 5.38 27.04 14.35
CA CYS A 209 6.00 25.81 14.87
C CYS A 209 7.46 26.00 15.31
N THR A 210 8.26 26.77 14.56
CA THR A 210 9.67 27.06 14.92
C THR A 210 9.79 27.87 16.21
N SER A 211 8.83 28.75 16.50
CA SER A 211 8.78 29.53 17.74
C SER A 211 8.36 28.64 18.92
N TRP A 212 7.36 27.79 18.72
CA TRP A 212 6.91 26.83 19.75
C TRP A 212 8.00 25.82 20.08
N ALA A 213 8.71 25.29 19.08
CA ALA A 213 9.84 24.39 19.29
C ALA A 213 10.93 25.05 20.14
N ARG A 214 11.33 26.29 19.81
CA ARG A 214 12.30 27.08 20.60
C ARG A 214 11.87 27.35 22.04
N ARG A 215 10.56 27.38 22.31
CA ARG A 215 9.99 27.52 23.66
C ARG A 215 9.86 26.20 24.41
N GLY A 216 10.41 25.10 23.90
CA GLY A 216 10.38 23.79 24.54
C GLY A 216 9.02 23.08 24.42
N PHE A 217 8.18 23.46 23.45
CA PHE A 217 6.87 22.80 23.29
C PHE A 217 7.00 21.39 22.71
N CYS A 218 8.12 21.04 22.09
CA CYS A 218 8.39 19.67 21.64
C CYS A 218 8.33 18.68 22.81
N ASP A 219 8.83 19.06 23.98
CA ASP A 219 8.80 18.21 25.17
C ASP A 219 7.52 18.42 25.98
N THR A 220 7.21 19.68 26.31
CA THR A 220 6.08 20.03 27.20
C THR A 220 4.71 19.83 26.57
N ARG A 221 4.60 19.93 25.23
CA ARG A 221 3.36 19.78 24.46
C ARG A 221 3.51 18.78 23.31
N ARG A 222 4.24 17.69 23.57
CA ARG A 222 4.62 16.68 22.58
C ARG A 222 3.48 16.18 21.69
N ARG A 223 2.28 15.89 22.23
CA ARG A 223 1.13 15.42 21.42
C ARG A 223 0.66 16.48 20.40
N LEU A 224 0.56 17.74 20.83
CA LEU A 224 0.18 18.86 19.97
C LEU A 224 1.23 19.07 18.87
N MET A 225 2.49 19.12 19.27
CA MET A 225 3.60 19.33 18.36
C MET A 225 3.76 18.16 17.37
N LYS A 226 3.51 16.90 17.76
CA LYS A 226 3.45 15.76 16.83
C LYS A 226 2.40 15.91 15.74
N ARG A 227 1.25 16.51 16.06
CA ARG A 227 0.15 16.70 15.10
C ARG A 227 0.35 17.92 14.22
N LEU A 228 0.87 19.02 14.76
CA LEU A 228 0.91 20.33 14.08
C LEU A 228 2.29 20.74 13.61
N CYS A 229 3.34 20.29 14.29
CA CYS A 229 4.72 20.73 14.11
C CYS A 229 5.71 19.57 14.07
N PRO A 230 5.45 18.49 13.29
CA PRO A 230 6.30 17.32 13.30
C PRO A 230 7.73 17.60 12.78
N SER A 231 7.90 18.57 11.88
CA SER A 231 9.18 18.92 11.27
C SER A 231 10.03 19.75 12.22
N SER A 232 9.47 20.83 12.81
CA SER A 232 10.17 21.67 13.79
C SER A 232 10.65 20.94 15.04
N CYS A 233 10.01 19.82 15.40
CA CYS A 233 10.39 19.01 16.56
C CYS A 233 11.10 17.70 16.21
N ASP A 234 11.48 17.51 14.93
CA ASP A 234 12.15 16.31 14.43
C ASP A 234 11.42 14.98 14.72
N PHE A 235 10.09 15.06 14.89
CA PHE A 235 9.25 13.89 15.16
C PHE A 235 9.07 12.97 13.96
N CYS A 236 9.43 13.46 12.77
CA CYS A 236 9.37 12.73 11.52
C CYS A 236 10.25 11.46 11.53
N TYR A 237 11.33 11.45 12.32
CA TYR A 237 12.37 10.43 12.30
C TYR A 237 12.63 9.75 13.67
N GLU A 238 11.91 10.16 14.71
CA GLU A 238 12.18 9.84 16.11
C GLU A 238 11.87 8.38 16.55
N PHE A 239 11.65 7.43 15.63
CA PHE A 239 11.22 6.08 16.00
C PHE A 239 12.21 4.98 15.61
N PRO A 240 12.71 4.19 16.59
CA PRO A 240 13.66 3.12 16.35
C PRO A 240 12.95 1.89 15.80
N PHE A 241 13.50 1.29 14.74
CA PHE A 241 13.18 -0.09 14.42
C PHE A 241 14.12 -1.01 15.22
N PRO A 242 13.62 -1.94 16.04
CA PRO A 242 14.10 -3.31 15.94
C PRO A 242 13.69 -3.80 14.55
N THR A 243 14.65 -3.79 13.65
CA THR A 243 14.49 -4.29 12.29
C THR A 243 14.22 -5.79 12.40
N VAL A 244 12.96 -6.22 12.30
CA VAL A 244 12.66 -7.66 12.15
C VAL A 244 13.51 -8.17 10.99
N ALA A 245 14.44 -9.09 11.24
CA ALA A 245 15.32 -9.60 10.21
C ALA A 245 14.47 -10.09 9.02
N ALA A 246 14.90 -9.79 7.80
CA ALA A 246 14.20 -10.26 6.62
C ALA A 246 14.06 -11.78 6.70
N THR A 247 12.83 -12.30 6.60
CA THR A 247 12.57 -13.74 6.56
C THR A 247 13.48 -14.37 5.51
N ALA A 248 14.22 -15.40 5.91
CA ALA A 248 15.13 -16.10 5.02
C ALA A 248 14.34 -16.60 3.79
N PRO A 249 14.89 -16.50 2.58
CA PRO A 249 14.20 -16.97 1.40
C PRO A 249 13.99 -18.49 1.48
N PRO A 250 12.94 -19.05 0.87
CA PRO A 250 12.77 -20.49 0.73
C PRO A 250 14.01 -21.14 0.09
N PRO A 251 14.29 -22.42 0.39
CA PRO A 251 15.36 -23.17 -0.28
C PRO A 251 15.18 -23.13 -1.81
N ARG A 252 16.29 -23.01 -2.57
CA ARG A 252 16.32 -22.94 -4.05
C ARG A 252 15.71 -21.68 -4.68
N THR A 253 15.69 -20.56 -3.97
CA THR A 253 15.25 -19.27 -4.52
C THR A 253 16.24 -18.70 -5.54
N LYS A 254 15.78 -18.43 -6.78
CA LYS A 254 16.61 -17.79 -7.81
C LYS A 254 16.62 -16.28 -7.64
N THR A 255 17.78 -15.66 -7.49
CA THR A 255 17.88 -14.20 -7.40
C THR A 255 17.94 -13.58 -8.79
N ARG A 256 17.13 -12.54 -9.04
CA ARG A 256 17.14 -11.70 -10.24
C ARG A 256 17.43 -10.27 -9.82
N LEU A 257 18.53 -9.72 -10.31
CA LEU A 257 18.82 -8.29 -10.22
C LEU A 257 18.25 -7.62 -11.48
N VAL A 258 17.37 -6.64 -11.31
CA VAL A 258 16.62 -6.04 -12.43
C VAL A 258 16.67 -4.51 -12.34
N PRO A 259 16.93 -3.78 -13.44
CA PRO A 259 16.83 -2.32 -13.45
C PRO A 259 15.44 -1.83 -13.07
N GLU A 260 15.36 -0.71 -12.34
CA GLU A 260 14.09 -0.07 -12.00
C GLU A 260 13.25 0.24 -13.26
N GLY A 261 11.93 -0.01 -13.18
CA GLY A 261 10.97 0.20 -14.27
C GLY A 261 10.85 -0.92 -15.30
N ARG A 262 11.71 -1.95 -15.27
CA ARG A 262 11.64 -3.08 -16.23
C ARG A 262 10.55 -4.09 -15.86
N ASN A 263 9.80 -4.56 -16.85
CA ASN A 263 8.86 -5.68 -16.66
C ASN A 263 9.62 -7.01 -16.49
N VAL A 264 9.23 -7.80 -15.49
CA VAL A 264 9.77 -9.12 -15.15
C VAL A 264 8.63 -10.11 -15.09
N THR A 265 8.67 -11.11 -15.97
CA THR A 265 7.67 -12.19 -15.97
C THR A 265 8.25 -13.48 -15.39
N PHE A 266 7.58 -14.01 -14.38
CA PHE A 266 7.77 -15.36 -13.84
C PHE A 266 6.78 -16.30 -14.50
N ARG A 267 7.23 -17.50 -14.83
CA ARG A 267 6.37 -18.57 -15.36
C ARG A 267 6.47 -19.75 -14.42
N CYS A 268 5.33 -20.34 -14.11
CA CYS A 268 5.22 -21.45 -13.19
C CYS A 268 4.34 -22.54 -13.76
N GLY A 269 4.68 -23.81 -13.46
CA GLY A 269 3.77 -24.91 -13.73
C GLY A 269 3.53 -25.26 -15.19
N GLN A 270 4.22 -24.66 -16.18
CA GLN A 270 4.00 -24.95 -17.61
C GLN A 270 4.07 -26.45 -17.96
N LYS A 271 4.92 -27.25 -17.28
CA LYS A 271 5.02 -28.71 -17.48
C LYS A 271 4.02 -29.54 -16.66
N ILE A 272 3.29 -28.91 -15.74
CA ILE A 272 2.43 -29.55 -14.72
C ILE A 272 0.97 -29.11 -14.85
N LEU A 273 0.67 -28.00 -15.56
CA LEU A 273 -0.68 -27.51 -15.84
C LEU A 273 -1.55 -28.60 -16.50
N HIS A 274 -0.97 -29.37 -17.43
CA HIS A 274 -1.61 -30.52 -18.07
C HIS A 274 -2.06 -31.63 -17.08
N LYS A 275 -1.55 -31.64 -15.85
CA LYS A 275 -1.93 -32.60 -14.78
C LYS A 275 -3.04 -32.08 -13.85
N LYS A 276 -3.81 -31.05 -14.26
CA LYS A 276 -4.91 -30.42 -13.49
C LYS A 276 -4.50 -29.82 -12.13
N GLY A 277 -3.29 -29.25 -12.05
CA GLY A 277 -2.86 -28.50 -10.87
C GLY A 277 -3.25 -27.02 -10.95
N LYS A 278 -3.74 -26.42 -9.85
CA LYS A 278 -3.99 -24.97 -9.73
C LYS A 278 -2.72 -24.26 -9.23
N VAL A 279 -2.44 -23.09 -9.79
CA VAL A 279 -1.29 -22.25 -9.45
C VAL A 279 -1.71 -21.21 -8.42
N TYR A 280 -0.86 -21.03 -7.40
CA TYR A 280 -1.02 -19.99 -6.38
C TYR A 280 0.28 -19.18 -6.31
N TRP A 281 0.15 -17.87 -6.35
CA TRP A 281 1.28 -16.95 -6.25
C TRP A 281 1.35 -16.32 -4.87
N TYR A 282 2.57 -16.08 -4.41
CA TYR A 282 2.85 -15.44 -3.13
C TYR A 282 3.96 -14.42 -3.30
N LYS A 283 3.88 -13.32 -2.56
CA LYS A 283 4.97 -12.37 -2.37
C LYS A 283 5.29 -12.32 -0.89
N ASP A 284 6.52 -12.65 -0.53
CA ASP A 284 7.01 -12.64 0.85
C ASP A 284 6.13 -13.45 1.82
N GLN A 285 5.65 -14.60 1.35
CA GLN A 285 4.73 -15.53 2.05
C GLN A 285 3.27 -15.08 2.12
N GLU A 286 2.92 -13.93 1.55
CA GLU A 286 1.54 -13.47 1.46
C GLU A 286 0.94 -13.85 0.10
N PRO A 287 -0.30 -14.35 0.06
CA PRO A 287 -0.94 -14.75 -1.19
C PRO A 287 -1.17 -13.52 -2.09
N LEU A 288 -0.90 -13.68 -3.38
CA LEU A 288 -1.25 -12.74 -4.42
C LEU A 288 -2.55 -13.22 -5.06
N GLU A 289 -3.64 -12.53 -4.76
CA GLU A 289 -4.99 -12.87 -5.23
C GLU A 289 -5.43 -11.98 -6.40
N PHE A 290 -4.88 -10.76 -6.49
CA PHE A 290 -5.27 -9.74 -7.47
C PHE A 290 -4.09 -9.19 -8.27
N SER A 291 -4.38 -8.76 -9.49
CA SER A 291 -3.47 -7.96 -10.31
C SER A 291 -3.54 -6.49 -9.88
N TYR A 292 -2.40 -5.80 -9.88
CA TYR A 292 -2.32 -4.34 -9.71
C TYR A 292 -1.88 -3.71 -11.02
N PRO A 293 -2.76 -2.96 -11.69
CA PRO A 293 -2.46 -2.33 -12.97
C PRO A 293 -1.17 -1.52 -12.95
N GLY A 294 -0.28 -1.77 -13.92
CA GLY A 294 1.02 -1.09 -14.02
C GLY A 294 2.07 -1.54 -12.99
N TYR A 295 1.78 -2.53 -12.14
CA TYR A 295 2.73 -2.98 -11.11
C TYR A 295 2.90 -4.48 -11.06
N LEU A 296 1.80 -5.23 -11.13
CA LEU A 296 1.77 -6.67 -10.97
C LEU A 296 0.59 -7.25 -11.75
N ALA A 297 0.80 -8.19 -12.64
CA ALA A 297 -0.26 -8.88 -13.37
C ALA A 297 -0.18 -10.37 -13.08
N LEU A 298 -1.25 -10.93 -12.55
CA LEU A 298 -1.45 -12.37 -12.33
C LEU A 298 -2.13 -12.96 -13.56
N GLY A 299 -1.55 -14.03 -14.10
CA GLY A 299 -2.19 -14.94 -15.04
C GLY A 299 -2.22 -16.36 -14.49
N GLU A 300 -2.93 -17.25 -15.18
CA GLU A 300 -3.13 -18.64 -14.72
C GLU A 300 -1.83 -19.41 -14.43
N ALA A 301 -0.75 -19.09 -15.16
CA ALA A 301 0.55 -19.77 -15.05
C ALA A 301 1.74 -18.80 -15.06
N HIS A 302 1.49 -17.50 -15.01
CA HIS A 302 2.53 -16.49 -15.05
C HIS A 302 2.21 -15.31 -14.14
N LEU A 303 3.26 -14.63 -13.69
CA LEU A 303 3.19 -13.42 -12.88
C LEU A 303 4.13 -12.41 -13.52
N SER A 304 3.62 -11.27 -13.94
CA SER A 304 4.44 -10.16 -14.42
C SER A 304 4.50 -9.07 -13.37
N ILE A 305 5.66 -8.46 -13.14
CA ILE A 305 5.83 -7.34 -12.24
C ILE A 305 6.66 -6.25 -12.93
N ILE A 306 6.44 -5.00 -12.58
CA ILE A 306 7.43 -3.95 -12.88
C ILE A 306 8.49 -3.97 -11.77
N ALA A 307 9.77 -4.06 -12.09
CA ALA A 307 10.85 -4.06 -11.10
C ALA A 307 10.94 -2.69 -10.43
N ASN A 308 10.71 -2.66 -9.12
CA ASN A 308 10.69 -1.43 -8.33
C ASN A 308 10.81 -1.74 -6.84
N ALA A 309 10.93 -0.71 -6.00
CA ALA A 309 11.12 -0.90 -4.56
C ALA A 309 10.02 -1.74 -3.86
N ILE A 310 8.76 -1.67 -4.32
CA ILE A 310 7.65 -2.47 -3.77
C ILE A 310 7.77 -3.92 -4.23
N ASN A 311 8.04 -4.10 -5.51
CA ASN A 311 8.14 -5.40 -6.16
C ASN A 311 9.52 -6.04 -5.94
N GLU A 312 10.36 -5.43 -5.12
CA GLU A 312 11.51 -6.10 -4.54
C GLU A 312 11.01 -7.09 -3.48
N GLY A 313 11.36 -8.36 -3.65
CA GLY A 313 10.96 -9.36 -2.68
C GLY A 313 11.05 -10.78 -3.19
N THR A 314 10.52 -11.70 -2.39
CA THR A 314 10.55 -13.13 -2.72
C THR A 314 9.19 -13.53 -3.26
N TYR A 315 9.12 -13.82 -4.55
CA TYR A 315 7.94 -14.35 -5.19
C TYR A 315 8.00 -15.86 -5.19
N THR A 316 6.95 -16.49 -4.69
CA THR A 316 6.84 -17.94 -4.65
C THR A 316 5.60 -18.37 -5.41
N CYS A 317 5.79 -19.28 -6.34
CA CYS A 317 4.69 -20.02 -6.95
C CYS A 317 4.56 -21.37 -6.27
N VAL A 318 3.33 -21.77 -5.96
CA VAL A 318 2.98 -23.10 -5.46
C VAL A 318 1.92 -23.71 -6.38
N VAL A 319 2.22 -24.85 -6.99
CA VAL A 319 1.25 -25.63 -7.77
C VAL A 319 0.63 -26.68 -6.86
N ARG A 320 -0.70 -26.67 -6.68
CA ARG A 320 -1.42 -27.62 -5.82
C ARG A 320 -2.44 -28.42 -6.61
N ARG A 321 -2.69 -29.65 -6.19
CA ARG A 321 -3.82 -30.47 -6.61
C ARG A 321 -4.50 -31.03 -5.36
N ARG A 322 -5.74 -30.61 -5.10
CA ARG A 322 -6.40 -30.80 -3.79
C ARG A 322 -5.50 -30.24 -2.67
N GLN A 323 -5.23 -30.99 -1.61
CA GLN A 323 -4.33 -30.57 -0.53
C GLN A 323 -2.84 -30.89 -0.76
N ARG A 324 -2.49 -31.51 -1.90
CA ARG A 324 -1.09 -31.89 -2.17
C ARG A 324 -0.37 -30.81 -2.97
N VAL A 325 0.79 -30.37 -2.47
CA VAL A 325 1.72 -29.51 -3.21
C VAL A 325 2.48 -30.37 -4.23
N LEU A 326 2.38 -30.01 -5.50
CA LEU A 326 3.06 -30.69 -6.60
C LEU A 326 4.44 -30.09 -6.87
N SER A 327 4.56 -28.76 -6.79
CA SER A 327 5.83 -28.06 -7.00
C SER A 327 5.81 -26.66 -6.39
N THR A 328 6.99 -26.18 -6.01
CA THR A 328 7.20 -24.82 -5.50
C THR A 328 8.39 -24.21 -6.22
N TYR A 329 8.24 -22.99 -6.74
CA TYR A 329 9.29 -22.22 -7.38
C TYR A 329 9.40 -20.87 -6.70
N SER A 330 10.62 -20.44 -6.36
CA SER A 330 10.83 -19.14 -5.70
C SER A 330 11.84 -18.29 -6.46
N TRP A 331 11.54 -17.00 -6.58
CA TRP A 331 12.40 -15.98 -7.18
C TRP A 331 12.55 -14.83 -6.21
N ARG A 332 13.79 -14.38 -5.99
CA ARG A 332 14.08 -13.16 -5.26
C ARG A 332 14.39 -12.06 -6.26
N VAL A 333 13.54 -11.04 -6.31
CA VAL A 333 13.76 -9.87 -7.14
C VAL A 333 14.51 -8.85 -6.30
N ARG A 334 15.56 -8.28 -6.88
CA ARG A 334 16.33 -7.14 -6.35
C ARG A 334 16.38 -6.08 -7.42
N VAL A 335 16.13 -4.83 -7.04
CA VAL A 335 16.18 -3.72 -7.99
C VAL A 335 17.58 -3.11 -7.99
N ARG A 336 18.14 -2.93 -9.18
CA ARG A 336 19.35 -2.13 -9.35
C ARG A 336 18.91 -0.69 -9.60
N GLY A 337 19.25 0.18 -8.65
CA GLY A 337 19.09 1.63 -8.79
C GLY A 337 20.04 2.23 -9.82
#